data_AF-A0A6J4R0J1-F1
#
_entry.id   AF-A0A6J4R0J1-F1
#
_cell.length_a   1.000
_cell.length_b   1.000
_cell.length_c   1.000
_cell.angle_alpha   90.00
_cell.angle_beta   90.00
_cell.angle_gamma   90.00
#
_symmetry.space_group_name_H-M   'P 1'
#
loop_
_entity.id
_entity.type
_entity.pdbx_description
1 polymer ?
#
loop_
_entity_poly.entity_id
_entity_poly.type
_entity_poly.pdbx_seq_one_letter_code
_entity_poly.pdbx_strand_id
1 'polypeptide(L)'
;MDAERAGFRTFWLIVGGDGDRPEVFELGADKGTRMLPVFSFEEEAMLFLRLGGLEGRWRVGETGAADLASTLTGAHRGVIRVVLDPFPEIGFARFYEVFSLGREEFVALLILGRRFRTRTARGPSTSERRASMPPGTPSEGTSSDR
;
A
#
# COMPACT_ATOMS: atom_id res chain seq x y z
N MET A 1 12.44 11.15 -13.31
CA MET A 1 12.14 10.87 -11.89
C MET A 1 11.59 9.46 -11.86
N ASP A 2 12.39 8.53 -11.34
CA ASP A 2 12.18 7.08 -11.44
C ASP A 2 10.99 6.60 -10.60
N ALA A 3 9.82 6.52 -11.23
CA ALA A 3 8.61 5.94 -10.63
C ALA A 3 8.57 4.40 -10.70
N GLU A 4 9.67 3.75 -11.11
CA GLU A 4 9.72 2.29 -11.36
C GLU A 4 10.54 1.52 -10.31
N ARG A 5 10.86 2.13 -9.16
CA ARG A 5 11.49 1.46 -8.01
C ARG A 5 10.83 1.81 -6.68
N ALA A 6 9.53 1.57 -6.55
CA ALA A 6 8.92 1.46 -5.22
C ALA A 6 7.72 0.50 -5.26
N GLY A 7 7.99 -0.76 -4.96
CA GLY A 7 6.96 -1.75 -4.61
C GLY A 7 6.30 -1.49 -3.25
N PHE A 8 6.15 -0.25 -2.82
CA PHE A 8 5.48 0.14 -1.56
C PHE A 8 4.18 0.84 -1.93
N ARG A 9 3.04 0.30 -1.48
CA ARG A 9 1.81 1.10 -1.51
C ARG A 9 2.01 2.19 -0.47
N THR A 10 2.25 3.40 -0.95
CA THR A 10 2.15 4.62 -0.15
C THR A 10 0.67 4.88 0.12
N PHE A 11 0.38 5.31 1.34
CA PHE A 11 -0.92 5.80 1.76
C PHE A 11 -0.75 7.17 2.38
N TRP A 12 -1.82 7.95 2.40
CA TRP A 12 -1.84 9.27 2.98
C TRP A 12 -2.82 9.30 4.14
N LEU A 13 -2.42 9.94 5.23
CA LEU A 13 -3.21 10.14 6.44
C LEU A 13 -3.34 11.63 6.74
N ILE A 14 -4.36 11.98 7.50
CA ILE A 14 -4.43 13.29 8.14
C ILE A 14 -3.77 13.17 9.51
N VAL A 15 -2.64 13.86 9.68
CA VAL A 15 -1.81 13.81 10.88
C VAL A 15 -1.74 15.17 11.55
N GLY A 16 -1.58 15.19 12.86
CA GLY A 16 -1.49 16.40 13.67
C GLY A 16 -0.42 16.28 14.75
N GLY A 17 -0.20 17.37 15.46
CA GLY A 17 0.73 17.46 16.57
C GLY A 17 2.16 17.87 16.15
N ASP A 18 2.77 18.69 17.01
CA ASP A 18 4.11 19.26 16.83
C ASP A 18 5.19 18.51 17.65
N GLY A 19 4.84 17.34 18.22
CA GLY A 19 5.70 16.58 19.13
C GLY A 19 6.20 15.23 18.59
N ASP A 20 6.97 14.50 19.40
CA ASP A 20 7.62 13.22 19.05
C ASP A 20 6.67 12.07 18.67
N ARG A 21 5.36 12.22 18.92
CA ARG A 21 4.34 11.25 18.51
C ARG A 21 3.34 11.92 17.58
N PRO A 22 3.28 11.52 16.29
CA PRO A 22 2.27 12.02 15.38
C PRO A 22 0.87 11.60 15.86
N GLU A 23 -0.04 12.56 15.99
CA GLU A 23 -1.46 12.31 16.18
C GLU A 23 -2.08 11.96 14.82
N VAL A 24 -3.03 11.03 14.79
CA VAL A 24 -3.74 10.67 13.55
C VAL A 24 -5.21 11.06 13.72
N PHE A 25 -5.76 11.70 12.71
CA PHE A 25 -7.16 12.13 12.71
C PHE A 25 -8.10 10.92 12.68
N GLU A 26 -9.12 10.93 13.54
CA GLU A 26 -10.12 9.87 13.63
C GLU A 26 -11.52 10.46 13.43
N LEU A 27 -12.29 9.88 12.50
CA LEU A 27 -13.69 10.19 12.28
C LEU A 27 -14.55 9.58 13.39
N GLY A 28 -15.57 10.32 13.84
CA GLY A 28 -16.58 9.83 14.79
C GLY A 28 -16.06 9.60 16.22
N ALA A 29 -14.88 10.12 16.55
CA ALA A 29 -14.27 10.00 17.88
C ALA A 29 -15.19 10.53 19.00
N ASP A 30 -15.99 11.56 18.71
CA ASP A 30 -17.02 12.15 19.58
C ASP A 30 -18.23 11.23 19.81
N LYS A 31 -18.47 10.29 18.90
CA LYS A 31 -19.62 9.36 18.91
C LYS A 31 -19.26 7.95 19.37
N GLY A 32 -18.03 7.74 19.85
CA GLY A 32 -17.53 6.43 20.29
C GLY A 32 -17.17 5.45 19.15
N THR A 33 -17.49 5.81 17.90
CA THR A 33 -17.13 5.05 16.70
C THR A 33 -15.88 5.67 16.09
N ARG A 34 -14.70 5.10 16.41
CA ARG A 34 -13.40 5.61 15.94
C ARG A 34 -13.03 4.97 14.61
N MET A 35 -13.04 5.77 13.56
CA MET A 35 -12.70 5.32 12.21
C MET A 35 -11.50 6.09 11.68
N LEU A 36 -10.56 5.39 11.05
CA LEU A 36 -9.37 6.01 10.46
C LEU A 36 -9.61 6.26 8.95
N PRO A 37 -9.64 7.51 8.48
CA PRO A 37 -9.59 7.80 7.06
C PRO A 37 -8.19 7.50 6.51
N VAL A 38 -8.13 6.70 5.45
CA VAL A 38 -6.90 6.35 4.73
C VAL A 38 -7.11 6.71 3.26
N PHE A 39 -6.16 7.46 2.71
CA PHE A 39 -6.22 7.95 1.34
C PHE A 39 -5.21 7.20 0.46
N SER A 40 -5.62 6.95 -0.77
CA SER A 40 -4.89 6.28 -1.83
C SER A 40 -4.07 7.27 -2.66
N PHE A 41 -4.35 8.58 -2.53
CA PHE A 41 -3.61 9.67 -3.17
C PHE A 41 -3.47 10.88 -2.25
N GLU A 42 -2.40 11.67 -2.44
CA GLU A 42 -2.15 12.89 -1.65
C GLU A 42 -3.25 13.92 -1.86
N GLU A 43 -3.68 14.08 -3.12
CA GLU A 43 -4.64 15.07 -3.55
C GLU A 43 -6.01 14.86 -2.89
N GLU A 44 -6.41 13.61 -2.66
CA GLU A 44 -7.64 13.26 -1.96
C GLU A 44 -7.57 13.65 -0.48
N ALA A 45 -6.44 13.36 0.16
CA ALA A 45 -6.19 13.76 1.54
C ALA A 45 -6.18 15.30 1.69
N MET A 46 -5.54 16.00 0.75
CA MET A 46 -5.53 17.46 0.72
C MET A 46 -6.93 18.04 0.51
N LEU A 47 -7.71 17.47 -0.41
CA LEU A 47 -9.07 17.91 -0.67
C LEU A 47 -9.97 17.69 0.55
N PHE A 48 -9.84 16.54 1.20
CA PHE A 48 -10.53 16.23 2.45
C PHE A 48 -10.22 17.25 3.54
N LEU A 49 -8.93 17.56 3.72
CA LEU A 49 -8.47 18.52 4.72
C LEU A 49 -9.00 19.94 4.48
N ARG A 50 -8.98 20.40 3.22
CA ARG A 50 -9.48 21.72 2.80
C ARG A 50 -10.99 21.85 2.96
N LEU A 51 -11.75 20.93 2.37
CA LEU A 51 -13.21 21.00 2.40
C LEU A 51 -13.78 20.68 3.78
N GLY A 52 -13.07 19.88 4.59
CA GLY A 52 -13.43 19.59 5.98
C GLY A 52 -13.10 20.73 6.96
N GLY A 53 -12.42 21.80 6.52
CA GLY A 53 -12.00 22.90 7.39
C GLY A 53 -11.03 22.49 8.49
N LEU A 54 -10.19 21.48 8.23
CA LEU A 54 -9.26 20.91 9.21
C LEU A 54 -7.87 21.57 9.16
N GLU A 55 -7.68 22.54 8.28
CA GLU A 55 -6.44 23.31 8.12
C GLU A 55 -6.00 23.97 9.44
N GLY A 56 -4.68 23.99 9.68
CA GLY A 56 -4.07 24.61 10.85
C GLY A 56 -3.54 23.61 11.86
N ARG A 57 -4.42 22.78 12.46
CA ARG A 57 -4.00 21.71 13.40
C ARG A 57 -3.53 20.46 12.67
N TRP A 58 -4.13 20.18 11.51
CA TRP A 58 -3.91 18.96 10.76
C TRP A 58 -3.15 19.23 9.46
N ARG A 59 -2.42 18.21 9.00
CA ARG A 59 -1.67 18.20 7.74
C ARG A 59 -1.75 16.83 7.09
N VAL A 60 -1.44 16.76 5.80
CA VAL A 60 -1.29 15.47 5.10
C VAL A 60 0.06 14.86 5.46
N GLY A 61 0.07 13.57 5.75
CA GLY A 61 1.28 12.80 6.06
C GLY A 61 1.33 11.51 5.24
N GLU A 62 2.50 11.23 4.66
CA GLU A 62 2.77 9.99 3.94
C GLU A 62 3.05 8.85 4.92
N THR A 63 2.52 7.65 4.65
CA THR A 63 2.83 6.43 5.38
C THR A 63 2.98 5.23 4.46
N GLY A 64 3.94 4.35 4.76
CA GLY A 64 4.04 3.05 4.11
C GLY A 64 3.02 2.04 4.66
N ALA A 65 2.72 0.99 3.87
CA ALA A 65 1.86 -0.12 4.30
C ALA A 65 2.29 -0.78 5.63
N ALA A 66 3.59 -0.89 5.89
CA ALA A 66 4.11 -1.52 7.12
C ALA A 66 3.92 -0.62 8.34
N ASP A 67 4.15 0.68 8.21
CA ASP A 67 3.97 1.67 9.27
C ASP A 67 2.49 1.87 9.58
N LEU A 68 1.63 1.86 8.54
CA LEU A 68 0.18 1.90 8.69
C LEU A 68 -0.36 0.67 9.43
N ALA A 69 0.13 -0.53 9.08
CA ALA A 69 -0.23 -1.75 9.81
C ALA A 69 0.24 -1.70 11.28
N SER A 70 1.43 -1.16 11.53
CA SER A 70 1.97 -0.99 12.90
C SER A 70 1.17 0.02 13.70
N THR A 71 0.75 1.12 13.07
CA THR A 71 -0.10 2.16 13.66
C THR A 71 -1.45 1.58 14.11
N LEU A 72 -2.10 0.83 13.22
CA LEU A 72 -3.40 0.19 13.49
C LEU A 72 -3.34 -0.93 14.55
N THR A 73 -2.23 -1.68 14.60
CA THR A 73 -2.07 -2.77 15.59
C THR A 73 -1.49 -2.30 16.94
N GLY A 74 -0.91 -1.10 16.99
CA GLY A 74 -0.25 -0.51 18.15
C GLY A 74 -1.01 0.66 18.76
N ALA A 75 -0.52 1.88 18.52
CA ALA A 75 -0.98 3.10 19.20
C ALA A 75 -2.46 3.42 18.96
N HIS A 76 -3.05 2.96 17.85
CA HIS A 76 -4.43 3.23 17.46
C HIS A 76 -5.34 1.99 17.54
N ARG A 77 -5.13 1.12 18.54
CA ARG A 77 -6.03 -0.02 18.85
C ARG A 77 -7.48 0.38 19.17
N GLY A 78 -7.77 1.66 19.37
CA GLY A 78 -9.13 2.16 19.51
C GLY A 78 -9.89 2.28 18.19
N VAL A 79 -9.19 2.31 17.05
CA VAL A 79 -9.79 2.37 15.71
C VAL A 79 -10.45 1.03 15.41
N ILE A 80 -11.75 1.06 15.12
CA ILE A 80 -12.53 -0.15 14.82
C ILE A 80 -12.66 -0.40 13.31
N ARG A 81 -12.58 0.66 12.50
CA ARG A 81 -12.78 0.61 11.05
C ARG A 81 -11.86 1.58 10.32
N VAL A 82 -11.53 1.23 9.08
CA VAL A 82 -10.75 2.07 8.16
C VAL A 82 -11.67 2.49 7.03
N VAL A 83 -11.73 3.79 6.72
CA VAL A 83 -12.51 4.33 5.60
C VAL A 83 -11.54 4.69 4.48
N LEU A 84 -11.75 4.12 3.30
CA LEU A 84 -10.89 4.39 2.14
C LEU A 84 -11.43 5.58 1.36
N ASP A 85 -10.53 6.49 1.02
CA ASP A 85 -10.75 7.66 0.15
C ASP A 85 -12.05 8.43 0.48
N PRO A 86 -12.27 8.80 1.76
CA PRO A 86 -13.51 9.48 2.14
C PRO A 86 -13.61 10.85 1.48
N PHE A 87 -14.76 11.13 0.87
CA PHE A 87 -15.06 12.46 0.35
C PHE A 87 -15.72 13.33 1.43
N PRO A 88 -15.31 14.59 1.65
CA PRO A 88 -15.69 15.42 2.81
C PRO A 88 -17.13 15.99 2.81
N GLU A 89 -18.05 15.49 1.99
CA GLU A 89 -19.38 16.10 1.84
C GLU A 89 -20.33 15.87 3.03
N ILE A 90 -21.09 16.93 3.35
CA ILE A 90 -22.13 16.94 4.38
C ILE A 90 -23.23 15.95 3.99
N GLY A 91 -23.29 14.80 4.68
CA GLY A 91 -24.26 13.73 4.44
C GLY A 91 -23.63 12.35 4.23
N PHE A 92 -22.32 12.28 3.98
CA PHE A 92 -21.63 11.02 3.72
C PHE A 92 -21.18 10.26 4.97
N ALA A 93 -21.46 10.79 6.18
CA ALA A 93 -21.19 10.09 7.43
C ALA A 93 -21.78 8.66 7.47
N ARG A 94 -22.97 8.45 6.87
CA ARG A 94 -23.57 7.11 6.72
C ARG A 94 -22.96 6.29 5.58
N PHE A 95 -22.39 6.92 4.56
CA PHE A 95 -21.73 6.23 3.45
C PHE A 95 -20.36 5.68 3.86
N TYR A 96 -19.68 6.33 4.80
CA TYR A 96 -18.39 5.82 5.31
C TYR A 96 -18.51 4.45 5.97
N GLU A 97 -19.66 4.09 6.55
CA GLU A 97 -19.89 2.73 7.05
C GLU A 97 -19.83 1.69 5.91
N VAL A 98 -20.33 2.03 4.73
CA VAL A 98 -20.39 1.15 3.54
C VAL A 98 -19.02 1.00 2.87
N PHE A 99 -18.23 2.08 2.82
CA PHE A 99 -16.87 2.08 2.27
C PHE A 99 -15.79 1.83 3.33
N SER A 100 -16.20 1.31 4.51
CA SER A 100 -15.26 0.96 5.57
C SER A 100 -14.92 -0.51 5.58
N LEU A 101 -13.67 -0.79 5.91
CA LEU A 101 -13.17 -2.12 6.23
C LEU A 101 -13.00 -2.26 7.73
N GLY A 102 -13.20 -3.46 8.26
CA GLY A 102 -12.74 -3.78 9.61
C GLY A 102 -11.23 -3.56 9.70
N ARG A 103 -10.75 -3.08 10.85
CA ARG A 103 -9.31 -2.86 11.05
C ARG A 103 -8.50 -4.12 10.73
N GLU A 104 -8.90 -5.26 11.24
CA GLU A 104 -8.21 -6.54 11.05
C GLU A 104 -8.21 -6.96 9.57
N GLU A 105 -9.32 -6.74 8.87
CA GLU A 105 -9.45 -7.02 7.43
C GLU A 105 -8.49 -6.15 6.63
N PHE A 106 -8.43 -4.85 6.94
CA PHE A 106 -7.54 -3.92 6.27
C PHE A 106 -6.06 -4.26 6.55
N VAL A 107 -5.70 -4.58 7.79
CA VAL A 107 -4.34 -5.02 8.14
C VAL A 107 -3.97 -6.32 7.40
N ALA A 108 -4.91 -7.26 7.28
CA ALA A 108 -4.70 -8.48 6.51
C ALA A 108 -4.44 -8.19 5.03
N LEU A 109 -5.16 -7.24 4.42
CA LEU A 109 -4.92 -6.79 3.05
C LEU A 109 -3.55 -6.12 2.89
N LEU A 110 -3.13 -5.28 3.84
CA LEU A 110 -1.80 -4.68 3.84
C LEU A 110 -0.69 -5.75 3.87
N ILE A 111 -0.84 -6.78 4.73
CA ILE A 111 0.13 -7.88 4.84
C ILE A 111 0.11 -8.76 3.59
N LEU A 112 -1.07 -9.08 3.06
CA LEU A 112 -1.22 -9.94 1.89
C LEU A 112 -0.67 -9.25 0.63
N GLY A 113 -0.93 -7.95 0.47
CA GLY A 113 -0.34 -7.12 -0.58
C GLY A 113 1.19 -7.12 -0.56
N ARG A 114 1.81 -7.24 0.62
CA ARG A 114 3.28 -7.47 0.74
C ARG A 114 3.68 -8.85 0.23
N ARG A 115 2.94 -9.90 0.61
CA ARG A 115 3.26 -11.31 0.26
C ARG A 115 3.20 -11.58 -1.25
N PHE A 116 2.26 -10.95 -1.96
CA PHE A 116 2.17 -11.09 -3.41
C PHE A 116 3.35 -10.45 -4.16
N ARG A 117 4.03 -9.47 -3.56
CA ARG A 117 5.22 -8.82 -4.14
C ARG A 117 6.52 -9.57 -3.81
N THR A 118 6.61 -10.21 -2.64
CA THR A 118 7.79 -11.01 -2.30
C THR A 118 7.92 -12.30 -3.12
N ARG A 119 6.83 -12.81 -3.70
CA ARG A 119 6.86 -14.03 -4.51
C ARG A 119 7.39 -13.83 -5.94
N THR A 120 7.52 -12.59 -6.41
CA THR A 120 8.04 -12.27 -7.76
C THR A 120 9.47 -11.72 -7.76
N ALA A 121 10.10 -11.55 -6.59
CA ALA A 121 11.47 -11.05 -6.46
C ALA A 121 12.54 -12.14 -6.29
N ARG A 122 12.32 -13.34 -6.84
CA ARG A 122 13.37 -14.36 -7.03
C ARG A 122 13.30 -14.87 -8.46
N GLY A 123 13.95 -14.13 -9.37
CA GLY A 123 14.26 -14.65 -10.70
C GLY A 123 15.18 -15.88 -10.61
N PRO A 124 15.14 -16.80 -11.59
CA PRO A 124 16.02 -17.95 -11.60
C PRO A 124 17.47 -17.51 -11.67
N SER A 125 18.27 -18.00 -10.73
CA SER A 125 19.73 -17.92 -10.79
C SER A 125 20.21 -18.75 -11.96
N THR A 126 20.47 -18.13 -13.10
CA THR A 126 21.18 -18.76 -14.20
C THR A 126 22.66 -18.85 -13.81
N SER A 127 23.02 -19.91 -13.11
CA SER A 127 24.42 -20.34 -13.06
C SER A 127 24.75 -20.93 -14.44
N GLU A 128 25.40 -20.14 -15.29
CA GLU A 128 26.04 -20.64 -16.51
C GLU A 128 27.14 -21.64 -16.11
N ARG A 129 26.79 -22.92 -16.09
CA ARG A 129 27.80 -23.98 -16.21
C ARG A 129 28.20 -24.05 -17.67
N ARG A 130 29.37 -23.49 -17.98
CA ARG A 130 30.14 -23.81 -19.19
C ARG A 130 30.35 -25.32 -19.24
N ALA A 131 29.60 -26.01 -20.08
CA ALA A 131 29.91 -27.37 -20.51
C ALA A 131 30.60 -27.27 -21.87
N SER A 132 31.89 -27.58 -21.89
CA SER A 132 32.71 -27.75 -23.10
C SER A 132 32.03 -28.70 -24.09
N MET A 133 31.95 -28.27 -25.36
CA MET A 133 31.79 -29.16 -26.51
C MET A 133 33.04 -30.07 -26.63
N PRO A 134 32.89 -31.39 -26.79
CA PRO A 134 33.90 -32.21 -27.42
C PRO A 134 33.74 -32.20 -28.95
N PRO A 135 34.83 -32.35 -29.73
CA PRO A 135 34.78 -32.34 -31.19
C PRO A 135 34.39 -33.72 -31.73
N GLY A 136 33.48 -33.76 -32.70
CA GLY A 136 33.14 -34.93 -33.49
C GLY A 136 33.31 -34.63 -34.98
N THR A 137 34.19 -35.39 -35.62
CA THR A 137 34.63 -35.30 -37.03
C THR A 137 33.54 -35.68 -38.04
N PRO A 138 33.69 -35.29 -39.33
CA PRO A 138 32.66 -35.48 -40.35
C PRO A 138 32.70 -36.89 -40.95
N SER A 139 31.53 -37.41 -41.34
CA SER A 139 31.44 -38.57 -42.23
C SER A 139 30.56 -38.25 -43.44
N GLU A 140 31.12 -38.63 -44.58
CA GLU A 140 30.61 -38.66 -45.95
C GLU A 140 29.30 -39.46 -46.07
N GLY A 141 28.54 -39.16 -47.13
CA GLY A 141 27.33 -39.92 -47.45
C GLY A 141 26.55 -39.36 -48.63
N THR A 142 27.16 -39.47 -49.81
CA THR A 142 26.55 -39.69 -51.13
C THR A 142 25.02 -39.59 -51.32
N SER A 143 24.65 -38.77 -52.31
CA SER A 143 23.86 -39.14 -53.49
C SER A 143 22.35 -39.39 -53.37
N SER A 144 21.63 -38.57 -54.15
CA SER A 144 20.69 -38.96 -55.22
C SER A 144 19.22 -38.60 -55.06
N ASP A 145 18.69 -38.17 -56.21
CA ASP A 145 17.30 -38.25 -56.71
C ASP A 145 16.31 -37.21 -56.16
N ARG A 146 15.65 -36.37 -56.99
CA ARG A 146 15.30 -36.43 -58.42
C ARG A 146 15.18 -35.04 -59.03
#